data_AF-A0A7X6I420-F1
#
_entry.id   AF-A0A7X6I420-F1
#
_cell.length_a   1.000
_cell.length_b   1.000
_cell.length_c   1.000
_cell.angle_alpha   90.00
_cell.angle_beta   90.00
_cell.angle_gamma   90.00
#
_symmetry.space_group_name_H-M   'P 1'
#
loop_
_entity.id
_entity.type
_entity.pdbx_description
1 polymer ?
#
loop_
_entity_poly.entity_id
_entity_poly.type
_entity_poly.pdbx_seq_one_letter_code
_entity_poly.pdbx_strand_id
1 'polypeptide(L)'
;MSFNKKEVLTILGLMMGGMIIIYGFYKYSYNEQTDKISLNLWILLFFVLAYLYTIYKLLLIYKLKTKTFSFTFYLINEQKKEVVNKEFIIYPIIKNKALIRGEDFLKPKSSKTGKVSINNLKGGTYRLAFRDKPRDIIGIFGVKRINQKK
;
A
#
# COMPACT_ATOMS: atom_id res chain seq x y z
N MET A 1 14.24 8.80 -7.67
CA MET A 1 13.10 8.56 -6.75
C MET A 1 12.39 9.90 -6.58
N SER A 2 11.22 10.09 -7.21
CA SER A 2 10.49 11.37 -7.15
C SER A 2 9.30 11.23 -6.21
N PHE A 3 9.35 11.89 -5.05
CA PHE A 3 8.17 12.02 -4.20
C PHE A 3 7.09 12.84 -4.93
N ASN A 4 5.82 12.49 -4.74
CA ASN A 4 4.72 13.32 -5.24
C ASN A 4 4.67 14.60 -4.40
N LYS A 5 4.63 15.77 -5.06
CA LYS A 5 4.63 17.10 -4.43
C LYS A 5 3.59 17.24 -3.31
N LYS A 6 2.42 16.60 -3.47
CA LYS A 6 1.37 16.57 -2.43
C LYS A 6 1.77 15.77 -1.19
N GLU A 7 2.43 14.62 -1.35
CA GLU A 7 2.87 13.78 -0.24
C GLU A 7 4.01 14.43 0.54
N VAL A 8 4.93 15.12 -0.16
CA VAL A 8 5.99 15.92 0.49
C VAL A 8 5.38 17.04 1.34
N LEU A 9 4.38 17.75 0.81
CA LEU A 9 3.69 18.81 1.55
C LEU A 9 2.97 18.27 2.80
N THR A 10 2.31 17.11 2.73
CA THR A 10 1.63 16.52 3.89
C THR A 10 2.63 16.13 4.98
N ILE A 11 3.77 15.55 4.59
CA ILE A 11 4.82 15.16 5.53
C ILE A 11 5.45 16.41 6.19
N LEU A 12 5.78 17.43 5.40
CA LEU A 12 6.31 18.69 5.92
C LEU A 12 5.32 19.39 6.85
N GLY A 13 4.04 19.41 6.51
CA GLY A 13 2.99 19.99 7.37
C GLY A 13 2.86 19.28 8.71
N LEU A 14 2.93 17.94 8.72
CA LEU A 14 2.92 17.15 9.96
C LEU A 14 4.19 17.34 10.80
N MET A 15 5.35 17.52 10.17
CA MET A 15 6.60 17.81 10.86
C MET A 15 6.59 19.20 11.50
N MET A 16 6.13 20.22 10.77
CA MET A 16 6.01 21.58 11.29
C MET A 16 4.98 21.67 12.43
N GLY A 17 3.81 21.04 12.28
CA GLY A 17 2.80 20.99 13.33
C GLY A 17 3.29 20.31 14.61
N GLY A 18 4.01 19.19 14.47
CA GLY A 18 4.64 18.50 15.59
C GLY A 18 5.68 19.36 16.32
N MET A 19 6.55 20.05 15.58
CA MET A 19 7.57 20.94 16.17
C MET A 19 6.95 22.12 16.94
N ILE A 20 5.86 22.71 16.44
CA ILE A 20 5.16 23.80 17.14
C ILE A 20 4.58 23.33 18.47
N ILE A 21 3.97 22.15 18.51
CA ILE A 21 3.40 21.58 19.75
C ILE A 21 4.50 21.25 20.75
N ILE A 22 5.59 20.62 20.29
CA ILE A 22 6.75 20.29 21.14
C ILE A 22 7.39 21.56 21.71
N TYR A 23 7.56 22.61 20.90
CA TYR A 23 8.11 23.89 21.34
C TYR A 23 7.19 24.61 22.34
N GLY A 24 5.87 24.57 22.11
CA GLY A 24 4.88 25.11 23.05
C GLY A 24 4.93 24.42 24.41
N PHE A 25 5.02 23.08 24.43
CA PHE A 25 5.17 22.30 25.65
C PHE A 25 6.51 22.56 26.36
N TYR A 26 7.61 22.65 25.61
CA TYR A 26 8.92 22.98 26.16
C TYR A 26 8.91 24.36 26.84
N LYS A 27 8.37 25.38 26.16
CA LYS A 27 8.28 26.74 26.69
C LYS A 27 7.35 26.84 27.90
N TYR A 28 6.23 26.11 27.89
CA TYR A 28 5.33 26.01 29.04
C TYR A 28 6.02 25.35 30.25
N SER A 29 6.70 24.22 30.02
CA SER A 29 7.38 23.48 31.08
C SER A 29 8.58 24.21 31.69
N TYR A 30 9.23 25.10 30.95
CA TYR A 30 10.35 25.89 31.47
C TYR A 30 9.91 26.98 32.46
N ASN A 31 8.63 27.37 32.42
CA ASN A 31 8.09 28.50 33.20
C ASN A 31 7.49 28.08 34.55
N GLU A 32 7.40 26.78 34.88
CA GLU A 32 6.93 26.24 36.16
C GLU A 32 8.09 25.71 37.02
N GLN A 33 7.98 25.90 38.34
CA GLN A 33 8.97 25.58 39.39
C GLN A 33 9.44 24.10 39.39
N THR A 34 10.68 23.90 39.85
CA THR A 34 11.64 22.82 39.53
C THR A 34 11.19 21.36 39.73
N ASP A 35 10.20 21.08 40.57
CA ASP A 35 9.79 19.69 40.85
C ASP A 35 8.89 19.10 39.75
N LYS A 36 8.15 19.94 39.02
CA LYS A 36 7.30 19.52 37.88
C LYS A 36 8.07 19.34 36.57
N ILE A 37 9.30 19.86 36.50
CA ILE A 37 10.13 19.83 35.28
C ILE A 37 10.48 18.38 34.91
N SER A 38 10.76 17.54 35.90
CA SER A 38 11.10 16.12 35.68
C SER A 38 9.94 15.35 35.04
N LEU A 39 8.71 15.50 35.55
CA LEU A 39 7.51 14.85 35.03
C LEU A 39 7.18 15.34 33.61
N ASN A 40 7.28 16.64 33.37
CA ASN A 40 7.03 17.24 32.05
C ASN A 40 8.06 16.80 31.00
N LEU A 41 9.33 16.60 31.40
CA LEU A 41 10.37 16.03 30.53
C LEU A 41 10.04 14.59 30.12
N TRP A 42 9.58 13.75 31.04
CA TRP A 42 9.17 12.37 30.73
C TRP A 42 7.97 12.33 29.79
N ILE A 43 6.99 13.21 30.00
CA ILE A 43 5.82 13.35 29.13
C ILE A 43 6.26 13.76 27.72
N LEU A 44 7.16 14.76 27.61
CA LEU A 44 7.70 15.21 26.33
C LEU A 44 8.44 14.07 25.61
N LEU A 45 9.28 13.31 26.33
CA LEU A 45 10.01 12.17 25.79
C LEU A 45 9.05 11.11 25.24
N PHE A 46 7.97 10.80 25.98
CA PHE A 46 6.95 9.85 25.53
C PHE A 46 6.28 10.29 24.23
N PHE A 47 5.89 11.57 24.13
CA PHE A 47 5.29 12.11 22.89
C PHE A 47 6.27 12.07 21.71
N VAL A 48 7.54 12.38 21.93
CA VAL A 48 8.59 12.29 20.89
C VAL A 48 8.75 10.85 20.42
N LEU A 49 8.81 9.87 21.33
CA LEU A 49 8.93 8.44 20.98
C LEU A 49 7.68 7.94 20.24
N ALA A 50 6.48 8.31 20.69
CA ALA A 50 5.22 7.95 20.02
C ALA A 50 5.13 8.54 18.61
N TYR A 51 5.60 9.78 18.42
CA TYR A 51 5.69 10.44 17.13
C TYR A 51 6.68 9.74 16.17
N LEU A 52 7.87 9.41 16.67
CA LEU A 52 8.86 8.64 15.91
C LEU A 52 8.33 7.26 15.50
N TYR A 53 7.62 6.57 16.40
CA TYR A 53 7.00 5.28 16.11
C TYR A 53 5.93 5.39 15.00
N THR A 54 5.11 6.44 15.01
CA THR A 54 4.11 6.65 13.95
C THR A 54 4.76 6.95 12.60
N ILE A 55 5.82 7.76 12.57
CA ILE A 55 6.62 7.98 11.35
C ILE A 55 7.21 6.66 10.83
N TYR A 56 7.83 5.88 11.71
CA TYR A 56 8.40 4.57 11.36
C TYR A 56 7.36 3.63 10.74
N LYS A 57 6.17 3.54 11.35
CA LYS A 57 5.06 2.73 10.83
C LYS A 57 4.60 3.23 9.45
N LEU A 58 4.52 4.54 9.26
CA LEU A 58 4.18 5.16 7.97
C LEU A 58 5.21 4.80 6.89
N LEU A 59 6.50 4.89 7.21
CA LEU A 59 7.61 4.52 6.31
C LEU A 59 7.57 3.04 5.94
N LEU A 60 7.26 2.15 6.89
CA LEU A 60 7.08 0.72 6.61
C LEU A 60 5.92 0.45 5.66
N ILE A 61 4.75 1.05 5.92
CA ILE A 61 3.57 0.93 5.04
C ILE A 61 3.91 1.45 3.64
N TYR A 62 4.62 2.58 3.55
CA TYR A 62 5.07 3.15 2.29
C TYR A 62 6.01 2.20 1.54
N LYS A 63 7.03 1.65 2.22
CA LYS A 63 7.97 0.67 1.66
C LYS A 63 7.29 -0.61 1.20
N LEU A 64 6.17 -1.01 1.82
CA LEU A 64 5.37 -2.16 1.40
C LEU A 64 4.47 -1.83 0.20
N LYS A 65 3.94 -0.61 0.11
CA LYS A 65 3.09 -0.14 -0.99
C LYS A 65 3.83 0.01 -2.32
N THR A 66 5.16 0.15 -2.28
CA THR A 66 6.05 0.21 -3.46
C THR A 66 6.53 -1.16 -3.92
N LYS A 67 6.35 -2.22 -3.12
CA LYS A 67 6.73 -3.57 -3.55
C LYS A 67 5.73 -4.12 -4.54
N THR A 68 6.29 -4.67 -5.60
CA THR A 68 5.55 -5.32 -6.66
C THR A 68 5.82 -6.83 -6.63
N PHE A 69 4.81 -7.61 -6.94
CA PHE A 69 4.82 -9.07 -6.90
C PHE A 69 4.38 -9.62 -8.24
N SER A 70 4.85 -10.83 -8.57
CA SER A 70 4.35 -11.58 -9.71
C SER A 70 3.34 -12.61 -9.22
N PHE A 71 2.21 -12.67 -9.91
CA PHE A 71 1.13 -13.62 -9.66
C PHE A 71 0.94 -14.45 -10.92
N THR A 72 0.82 -15.77 -10.77
CA THR A 72 0.58 -16.69 -11.88
C THR A 72 -0.52 -17.66 -11.49
N PHE A 73 -1.46 -17.89 -12.39
CA PHE A 73 -2.53 -18.86 -12.23
C PHE A 73 -2.81 -19.59 -13.55
N TYR A 74 -3.53 -20.70 -13.47
CA TYR A 74 -3.98 -21.48 -14.62
C TYR A 74 -5.50 -21.39 -14.68
N LEU A 75 -6.04 -21.13 -15.88
CA LEU A 75 -7.47 -21.07 -16.10
C LEU A 75 -7.95 -22.36 -16.74
N ILE A 76 -8.89 -23.01 -16.06
CA ILE A 76 -9.50 -24.25 -16.47
C ILE A 76 -11.02 -24.05 -16.42
N ASN A 77 -11.75 -24.57 -17.40
CA ASN A 77 -13.21 -24.53 -17.43
C ASN A 77 -13.83 -25.68 -16.60
N GLU A 78 -15.16 -25.70 -16.49
CA GLU A 78 -15.89 -26.75 -15.76
C GLU A 78 -15.65 -28.16 -16.33
N GLN A 79 -15.32 -28.28 -17.62
CA GLN A 79 -14.98 -29.54 -18.29
C GLN A 79 -13.50 -29.92 -18.14
N LYS A 80 -12.76 -29.27 -17.22
CA LYS A 80 -11.33 -29.45 -16.99
C LYS A 80 -10.43 -29.15 -18.21
N LYS A 81 -10.93 -28.38 -19.18
CA LYS A 81 -10.16 -27.95 -20.35
C LYS A 81 -9.54 -26.58 -20.09
N GLU A 82 -8.31 -26.41 -20.58
CA GLU A 82 -7.59 -25.15 -20.49
C GLU A 82 -8.28 -24.07 -21.32
N VAL A 83 -8.40 -22.88 -20.74
CA VAL A 83 -9.00 -21.73 -21.43
C VAL A 83 -7.89 -20.88 -22.04
N VAL A 84 -7.76 -20.96 -23.36
CA VAL A 84 -6.62 -20.42 -24.12
C VAL A 84 -6.97 -19.09 -24.82
N ASN A 85 -5.98 -18.21 -24.98
CA ASN A 85 -6.06 -16.96 -25.73
C ASN A 85 -7.12 -15.96 -25.24
N LYS A 86 -7.55 -16.05 -23.99
CA LYS A 86 -8.49 -15.09 -23.39
C LYS A 86 -7.77 -13.95 -22.71
N GLU A 87 -8.30 -12.74 -22.87
CA GLU A 87 -7.79 -11.52 -22.24
C GLU A 87 -8.60 -11.19 -21.00
N PHE A 88 -7.91 -10.68 -19.98
CA PHE A 88 -8.53 -10.32 -18.71
C PHE A 88 -8.38 -8.84 -18.39
N ILE A 89 -9.27 -8.36 -17.54
CA ILE A 89 -9.17 -7.07 -16.87
C ILE A 89 -9.14 -7.32 -15.37
N ILE A 90 -8.26 -6.60 -14.68
CA ILE A 90 -8.08 -6.71 -13.23
C ILE A 90 -8.58 -5.43 -12.57
N TYR A 91 -9.36 -5.58 -11.50
CA TYR A 91 -9.87 -4.47 -10.70
C TYR A 91 -9.36 -4.58 -9.27
N PRO A 92 -8.69 -3.56 -8.71
CA PRO A 92 -8.41 -3.54 -7.27
C PRO A 92 -9.73 -3.50 -6.49
N ILE A 93 -9.90 -4.29 -5.43
CA ILE A 93 -11.16 -4.28 -4.64
C ILE A 93 -11.49 -2.88 -4.11
N ILE A 94 -10.45 -2.13 -3.73
CA ILE A 94 -10.57 -0.79 -3.14
C ILE A 94 -10.92 0.26 -4.21
N LYS A 95 -10.69 -0.04 -5.50
CA LYS A 95 -10.89 0.90 -6.60
C LYS A 95 -11.77 0.26 -7.67
N ASN A 96 -12.96 0.82 -7.89
CA ASN A 96 -13.87 0.36 -8.95
C ASN A 96 -13.41 0.70 -10.39
N LYS A 97 -12.10 0.91 -10.60
CA LYS A 97 -11.50 1.22 -11.90
C LYS A 97 -10.49 0.13 -12.26
N ALA A 98 -10.47 -0.25 -13.53
CA ALA A 98 -9.52 -1.23 -14.05
C ALA A 98 -8.09 -0.80 -13.75
N LEU A 99 -7.21 -1.79 -13.52
CA LEU A 99 -5.80 -1.55 -13.28
C LEU A 99 -5.13 -1.08 -14.59
N ILE A 100 -4.62 0.15 -14.56
CA ILE A 100 -3.87 0.75 -15.67
C ILE A 100 -2.37 0.58 -15.39
N ARG A 101 -1.60 0.23 -16.43
CA ARG A 101 -0.14 0.17 -16.39
C ARG A 101 0.43 1.03 -17.52
N GLY A 102 1.09 2.12 -17.16
CA GLY A 102 1.51 3.12 -18.13
C GLY A 102 0.28 3.85 -18.68
N GLU A 103 0.15 3.92 -20.00
CA GLU A 103 -0.97 4.56 -20.69
C GLU A 103 -2.10 3.58 -21.05
N ASP A 104 -1.92 2.28 -20.79
CA ASP A 104 -2.84 1.25 -21.26
C ASP A 104 -3.32 0.31 -20.13
N PHE A 105 -4.43 -0.38 -20.36
CA PHE A 105 -4.96 -1.35 -19.39
C PHE A 105 -4.02 -2.54 -19.26
N LEU A 106 -3.86 -3.05 -18.04
CA LEU A 106 -3.19 -4.32 -17.82
C LEU A 106 -4.08 -5.44 -18.40
N LYS A 107 -3.72 -5.94 -19.59
CA LYS A 107 -4.45 -6.98 -20.35
C LYS A 107 -3.64 -8.29 -20.35
N PRO A 108 -3.54 -9.03 -19.24
CA PRO A 108 -2.90 -10.32 -19.27
C PRO A 108 -3.72 -11.27 -20.14
N LYS A 109 -3.04 -12.10 -20.92
CA LYS A 109 -3.65 -13.06 -21.86
C LYS A 109 -3.27 -14.47 -21.45
N SER A 110 -4.20 -15.41 -21.51
CA SER A 110 -3.90 -16.82 -21.26
C SER A 110 -3.05 -17.42 -22.39
N SER A 111 -2.01 -18.14 -22.00
CA SER A 111 -1.14 -18.89 -22.91
C SER A 111 -1.87 -20.08 -23.53
N LYS A 112 -1.17 -20.81 -24.42
CA LYS A 112 -1.62 -22.10 -24.96
C LYS A 112 -1.89 -23.18 -23.91
N THR A 113 -1.41 -22.99 -22.68
CA THR A 113 -1.60 -23.90 -21.55
C THR A 113 -2.60 -23.37 -20.50
N GLY A 114 -3.40 -22.37 -20.87
CA GLY A 114 -4.28 -21.67 -19.94
C GLY A 114 -3.57 -20.86 -18.84
N LYS A 115 -2.23 -20.78 -18.89
CA LYS A 115 -1.42 -20.06 -17.91
C LYS A 115 -1.54 -18.55 -18.12
N VAL A 116 -1.78 -17.83 -17.03
CA VAL A 116 -1.80 -16.36 -17.00
C VAL A 116 -0.77 -15.90 -15.98
N SER A 117 0.22 -15.14 -16.45
CA SER A 117 1.25 -14.54 -15.59
C SER A 117 1.11 -13.03 -15.58
N ILE A 118 0.97 -12.47 -14.38
CA ILE A 118 0.82 -11.04 -14.13
C ILE A 118 1.99 -10.61 -13.26
N ASN A 119 2.95 -9.91 -13.87
CA ASN A 119 4.09 -9.35 -13.14
C ASN A 119 3.73 -8.00 -12.56
N ASN A 120 4.47 -7.54 -11.57
CA ASN A 120 4.41 -6.20 -11.01
C ASN A 120 3.06 -5.73 -10.41
N LEU A 121 2.35 -6.60 -9.71
CA LEU A 121 1.15 -6.24 -8.93
C LEU A 121 1.54 -5.73 -7.55
N LYS A 122 0.92 -4.63 -7.10
CA LYS A 122 1.08 -4.17 -5.72
C LYS A 122 0.38 -5.14 -4.76
N GLY A 123 0.84 -5.22 -3.52
CA GLY A 123 0.14 -5.97 -2.48
C GLY A 123 -1.30 -5.46 -2.32
N GLY A 124 -2.27 -6.37 -2.27
CA GLY A 124 -3.70 -6.03 -2.19
C GLY A 124 -4.61 -7.14 -2.70
N THR A 125 -5.92 -6.89 -2.65
CA THR A 125 -6.94 -7.82 -3.15
C THR A 125 -7.51 -7.29 -4.47
N TYR A 126 -7.71 -8.21 -5.42
CA TYR A 126 -8.10 -7.90 -6.79
C TYR A 126 -9.25 -8.80 -7.23
N ARG A 127 -10.07 -8.28 -8.14
CA ARG A 127 -11.10 -9.01 -8.88
C ARG A 127 -10.63 -9.19 -10.32
N LEU A 128 -10.95 -10.34 -10.90
CA LEU A 128 -10.63 -10.69 -12.27
C LEU A 128 -11.92 -10.79 -13.08
N ALA A 129 -11.91 -10.27 -14.30
CA ALA A 129 -13.00 -10.42 -15.27
C ALA A 129 -12.39 -10.69 -16.65
N PHE A 130 -13.17 -11.31 -17.55
CA PHE A 130 -12.78 -11.32 -18.95
C PHE A 130 -12.98 -9.95 -19.59
N ARG A 131 -12.17 -9.63 -20.61
CA ARG A 131 -12.25 -8.33 -21.30
C ARG A 131 -13.54 -8.16 -22.09
N ASP A 132 -14.04 -9.22 -22.70
CA ASP A 132 -15.31 -9.25 -23.45
C ASP A 132 -16.54 -9.13 -22.52
N LYS A 133 -16.40 -9.53 -21.25
CA LYS A 133 -17.45 -9.41 -20.23
C LYS A 133 -16.92 -8.77 -18.94
N PRO A 134 -16.62 -7.46 -18.94
CA PRO A 134 -15.94 -6.79 -17.82
C PRO A 134 -16.76 -6.69 -16.53
N ARG A 135 -18.09 -6.88 -16.61
CA ARG A 135 -19.01 -6.88 -15.46
C ARG A 135 -19.12 -8.25 -14.79
N ASP A 136 -18.65 -9.31 -15.47
CA ASP A 136 -18.74 -10.69 -15.00
C ASP A 136 -17.44 -11.07 -14.28
N ILE A 137 -17.47 -11.01 -12.94
CA ILE A 137 -16.29 -11.28 -12.11
C ILE A 137 -16.09 -12.79 -11.99
N ILE A 138 -15.05 -13.28 -12.64
CA ILE A 138 -14.71 -14.72 -12.66
C ILE A 138 -13.94 -15.19 -11.43
N GLY A 139 -13.42 -14.26 -10.62
CA GLY A 139 -12.71 -14.63 -9.40
C GLY A 139 -12.12 -13.45 -8.64
N ILE A 140 -11.70 -13.74 -7.40
CA ILE A 140 -11.06 -12.81 -6.49
C ILE A 140 -9.74 -13.43 -6.02
N PHE A 141 -8.66 -12.66 -6.03
CA PHE A 141 -7.36 -13.13 -5.57
C PHE A 141 -6.64 -12.08 -4.71
N GLY A 142 -5.88 -12.56 -3.73
CA GLY A 142 -5.07 -11.73 -2.85
C GLY A 142 -3.58 -11.84 -3.18
N VAL A 143 -2.91 -10.71 -3.35
CA VAL A 143 -1.46 -10.61 -3.51
C VAL A 143 -0.87 -10.20 -2.17
N LYS A 144 -0.28 -11.16 -1.47
CA LYS A 144 0.45 -10.95 -0.21
C LYS A 144 1.90 -11.39 -0.36
N ARG A 145 2.79 -10.79 0.43
CA ARG A 145 4.18 -11.24 0.52
C ARG A 145 4.19 -12.64 1.13
N ILE A 146 4.74 -13.61 0.42
CA ILE A 146 5.11 -14.89 1.02
C ILE A 146 6.38 -14.61 1.84
N ASN A 147 6.28 -14.64 3.15
CA ASN A 147 7.46 -14.70 4.01
C ASN A 147 8.00 -16.12 3.89
N GLN A 148 8.80 -16.39 2.85
CA GLN A 148 9.59 -17.60 2.81
C GLN A 148 10.61 -17.50 3.95
N LYS A 149 10.44 -18.34 4.97
CA LYS A 149 11.53 -18.62 5.91
C LYS A 149 12.63 -19.29 5.09
N LYS A 150 13.81 -18.67 5.08
CA LYS A 150 15.04 -19.34 4.63
C LYS A 150 15.42 -20.40 5.64
#